data_AF-A0A484WWS7-F1
#
_entry.id   AF-A0A484WWS7-F1
#
_cell.length_a   1.000
_cell.length_b   1.000
_cell.length_c   1.000
_cell.angle_alpha   90.00
_cell.angle_beta   90.00
_cell.angle_gamma   90.00
#
_symmetry.space_group_name_H-M   'P 1'
#
loop_
_entity.id
_entity.type
_entity.pdbx_description
1 polymer ?
#
loop_
_entity_poly.entity_id
_entity_poly.type
_entity_poly.pdbx_seq_one_letter_code
_entity_poly.pdbx_strand_id
1 'polypeptide(L)' 'MPKDTRDARINCLIDYLQQHIAQPHNLDSLAAIVSMSRRTLTRHFTHATGMSVADWLSAERLRRSQILLESGQSAD' A
#
# COMPACT_ATOMS: atom_id res chain seq x y z
N MET A 1 -8.94 3.18 -0.09
CA MET A 1 -8.58 2.10 -1.03
C MET A 1 -9.32 0.82 -0.62
N PRO A 2 -9.63 -0.09 -1.56
CA PRO A 2 -10.37 -1.32 -1.26
C PRO A 2 -9.69 -2.05 -0.11
N LYS A 3 -10.45 -2.36 0.93
CA LYS A 3 -9.91 -2.92 2.17
C LYS A 3 -9.69 -4.42 2.09
N ASP A 4 -10.36 -5.10 1.16
CA ASP A 4 -10.26 -6.55 1.00
C ASP A 4 -10.32 -6.93 -0.48
N THR A 5 -9.17 -7.26 -1.05
CA THR A 5 -9.10 -7.92 -2.35
C THR A 5 -9.38 -9.42 -2.16
N ARG A 6 -9.60 -10.16 -3.25
CA ARG A 6 -9.72 -11.64 -3.18
C ARG A 6 -8.39 -12.35 -2.91
N ASP A 7 -7.26 -11.63 -2.93
CA ASP A 7 -5.93 -12.19 -2.69
C ASP A 7 -5.46 -11.87 -1.26
N ALA A 8 -5.54 -12.87 -0.37
CA ALA A 8 -5.17 -12.72 1.03
C ALA A 8 -3.71 -12.29 1.23
N ARG A 9 -2.79 -12.71 0.35
CA ARG A 9 -1.38 -12.30 0.45
C ARG A 9 -1.21 -10.83 0.11
N ILE A 10 -1.96 -10.33 -0.88
CA ILE A 10 -1.98 -8.91 -1.20
C ILE A 10 -2.62 -8.10 -0.08
N ASN A 11 -3.69 -8.59 0.55
CA ASN A 11 -4.29 -7.92 1.70
C ASN A 11 -3.28 -7.80 2.87
N CYS A 12 -2.58 -8.89 3.22
CA CYS A 12 -1.52 -8.83 4.25
C CYS A 12 -0.41 -7.82 3.88
N LEU A 13 -0.03 -7.72 2.60
CA LEU A 13 0.95 -6.74 2.18
C LEU A 13 0.42 -5.31 2.27
N ILE A 14 -0.85 -5.08 1.92
CA ILE A 14 -1.50 -3.78 2.06
C ILE A 14 -1.50 -3.35 3.52
N ASP A 15 -1.84 -4.24 4.44
CA ASP A 15 -1.81 -3.96 5.89
C ASP A 15 -0.41 -3.58 6.35
N TYR A 16 0.60 -4.33 5.92
CA TYR A 16 2.01 -4.00 6.20
C TYR A 16 2.39 -2.62 5.64
N LEU A 17 2.07 -2.32 4.38
CA LEU A 17 2.39 -1.03 3.76
C LEU A 17 1.66 0.13 4.46
N GLN A 18 0.43 -0.08 4.93
CA GLN A 18 -0.29 0.90 5.72
C GLN A 18 0.41 1.18 7.07
N GLN A 19 0.96 0.17 7.72
CA GLN A 19 1.68 0.38 8.99
C GLN A 19 3.04 1.08 8.77
N HIS A 20 3.67 0.86 7.62
CA HIS A 20 5.03 1.34 7.31
C HIS A 20 5.10 2.40 6.21
N ILE A 21 3.99 3.09 5.91
CA ILE A 21 3.82 3.91 4.70
C ILE A 21 4.87 5.00 4.48
N ALA A 22 5.42 5.55 5.58
CA ALA A 22 6.39 6.64 5.56
C ALA A 22 7.80 6.15 5.20
N GLN A 23 8.05 4.84 5.25
CA GLN A 23 9.35 4.26 4.98
C GLN A 23 9.60 4.10 3.47
N PRO A 24 10.86 4.15 3.01
CA PRO A 24 11.19 3.75 1.65
C PRO A 24 10.91 2.25 1.47
N HIS A 25 10.31 1.88 0.34
CA HIS A 25 10.00 0.49 0.03
C HIS A 25 10.70 0.05 -1.25
N ASN A 26 11.27 -1.16 -1.21
CA ASN A 26 11.87 -1.83 -2.35
C ASN A 26 11.00 -3.03 -2.77
N LEU A 27 10.76 -3.20 -4.07
CA LEU A 27 9.92 -4.28 -4.56
C LEU A 27 10.45 -5.68 -4.22
N ASP A 28 11.76 -5.90 -4.10
CA ASP A 28 12.26 -7.23 -3.70
C ASP A 28 11.95 -7.53 -2.24
N SER A 29 12.14 -6.53 -1.36
CA SER A 29 11.83 -6.65 0.06
C SER A 29 10.33 -6.91 0.26
N LEU A 30 9.47 -6.21 -0.47
CA LEU A 30 8.03 -6.45 -0.43
C LEU A 30 7.66 -7.84 -0.97
N ALA A 31 8.35 -8.30 -2.01
CA ALA A 31 8.09 -9.61 -2.60
C ALA A 31 8.51 -10.74 -1.64
N ALA A 32 9.59 -10.54 -0.87
CA ALA A 32 10.02 -11.46 0.18
C ALA A 32 8.97 -11.62 1.30
N ILE A 33 8.32 -10.53 1.72
CA ILE A 33 7.27 -10.55 2.77
C ILE A 33 6.14 -11.52 2.42
N VAL A 34 5.73 -11.56 1.14
CA VAL A 34 4.63 -12.42 0.68
C VAL A 34 5.10 -13.70 -0.04
N SER A 35 6.39 -14.03 0.06
CA SER A 35 7.00 -15.21 -0.60
C SER A 35 6.69 -15.28 -2.09
N MET A 36 6.86 -14.16 -2.80
CA MET A 36 6.67 -14.05 -4.25
C MET A 36 7.94 -13.58 -4.94
N SER A 37 8.07 -13.90 -6.23
CA SER A 37 8.99 -13.15 -7.08
C SER A 37 8.47 -11.72 -7.28
N ARG A 38 9.38 -10.77 -7.56
CA ARG A 38 9.01 -9.37 -7.89
C ARG A 38 7.92 -9.29 -8.96
N ARG A 39 8.04 -10.06 -10.04
CA ARG A 39 7.08 -10.08 -11.16
C ARG A 39 5.72 -10.63 -10.75
N THR A 40 5.70 -11.66 -9.91
CA THR A 40 4.45 -12.23 -9.39
C THR A 40 3.77 -11.22 -8.48
N LEU A 41 4.53 -10.62 -7.56
CA LEU A 41 4.01 -9.58 -6.66
C LEU A 41 3.35 -8.45 -7.44
N THR A 42 4.06 -7.80 -8.36
CA THR A 42 3.53 -6.61 -9.06
C THR A 42 2.29 -6.94 -9.87
N ARG A 43 2.26 -8.09 -10.55
CA ARG A 43 1.08 -8.54 -11.29
C ARG A 43 -0.12 -8.78 -10.37
N HIS A 44 0.08 -9.52 -9.27
CA HIS A 44 -1.00 -9.80 -8.32
C HIS A 44 -1.51 -8.52 -7.67
N PHE A 45 -0.60 -7.62 -7.29
CA PHE A 45 -0.95 -6.35 -6.68
C PHE A 45 -1.78 -5.48 -7.62
N THR A 46 -1.37 -5.33 -8.89
CA THR A 46 -2.15 -4.57 -9.88
C THR A 46 -3.48 -5.21 -10.21
N HIS A 47 -3.53 -6.54 -10.34
CA HIS A 47 -4.79 -7.23 -10.54
C HIS A 47 -5.76 -7.05 -9.37
N ALA A 48 -5.24 -7.05 -8.14
CA ALA A 48 -6.04 -6.97 -6.92
C ALA A 48 -6.47 -5.53 -6.57
N THR A 49 -5.63 -4.53 -6.85
CA THR A 49 -5.85 -3.12 -6.45
C THR A 49 -6.22 -2.20 -7.60
N GLY A 50 -6.03 -2.63 -8.85
CA GLY A 50 -6.14 -1.79 -10.05
C GLY A 50 -4.96 -0.83 -10.27
N MET A 51 -3.95 -0.83 -9.40
CA MET A 51 -2.84 0.14 -9.42
C MET A 51 -1.48 -0.55 -9.33
N SER A 52 -0.42 0.11 -9.79
CA SER A 52 0.94 -0.33 -9.47
C SER A 52 1.22 -0.11 -7.97
N VAL A 53 2.19 -0.83 -7.42
CA VAL A 53 2.61 -0.64 -6.01
C VAL A 53 3.07 0.81 -5.77
N ALA A 54 3.79 1.40 -6.71
CA ALA A 54 4.31 2.77 -6.58
C ALA A 54 3.20 3.83 -6.58
N ASP A 55 2.22 3.68 -7.48
CA ASP A 55 1.07 4.59 -7.56
C ASP A 55 0.21 4.47 -6.29
N TRP A 56 -0.01 3.23 -5.82
CA TRP A 56 -0.76 2.99 -4.60
C TRP A 56 -0.08 3.62 -3.38
N LEU A 57 1.25 3.49 -3.24
CA LEU A 57 2.01 4.12 -2.17
C LEU A 57 1.88 5.64 -2.21
N SER A 58 1.97 6.23 -3.40
CA SER A 58 1.87 7.68 -3.59
C SER A 58 0.47 8.19 -3.21
N ALA A 59 -0.58 7.49 -3.66
CA ALA A 59 -1.96 7.82 -3.33
C ALA A 59 -2.26 7.69 -1.82
N GLU A 60 -1.80 6.63 -1.16
CA GLU A 60 -2.04 6.44 0.28
C GLU A 60 -1.25 7.45 1.12
N ARG A 61 -0.03 7.81 0.72
CA ARG A 61 0.73 8.90 1.36
C ARG A 61 -0.01 10.23 1.27
N LEU A 62 -0.49 10.59 0.08
CA LEU A 62 -1.27 11.82 -0.10
C LEU A 62 -2.55 11.81 0.75
N ARG A 63 -3.29 10.70 0.73
CA ARG A 63 -4.51 10.53 1.53
C ARG A 63 -4.25 10.72 3.03
N ARG A 64 -3.15 10.16 3.54
CA ARG A 64 -2.78 10.31 4.95
C ARG A 64 -2.35 11.72 5.30
N SER A 65 -1.57 12.36 4.45
CA SER A 65 -1.22 13.77 4.63
C SER A 65 -2.47 14.64 4.69
N GLN A 66 -3.45 14.40 3.80
CA GLN A 66 -4.72 15.11 3.82
C GLN A 66 -5.49 14.90 5.14
N ILE A 67 -5.64 13.65 5.59
CA ILE A 67 -6.31 13.33 6.87
C ILE A 67 -5.61 14.02 8.05
N LEU A 68 -4.27 14.02 8.07
CA LEU A 68 -3.51 14.67 9.12
C LEU A 68 -3.76 16.18 9.14
N LEU A 69 -3.80 16.83 7.97
CA LEU A 69 -4.12 18.25 7.86
C LEU A 69 -5.55 18.55 8.34
N GLU A 70 -6.54 17.78 7.88
CA GLU A 70 -7.94 17.95 8.28
C GLU A 70 -8.15 17.72 9.79
N SER A 71 -7.46 16.73 10.37
CA SER A 71 -7.52 16.45 11.81
C SER A 71 -6.79 17.49 12.67
N GLY A 72 -5.72 18.09 12.15
CA GLY A 72 -4.95 19.14 12.82
C GLY A 72 -5.57 20.54 12.71
N GLN A 73 -6.47 20.76 11.74
CA GLN A 73 -7.20 22.01 11.53
C GLN A 73 -8.58 22.04 12.21
N SER A 74 -8.99 20.96 12.87
CA SER A 74 -10.26 20.88 13.61
C SER A 74 -10.19 21.44 15.05
N ALA A 75 -9.18 22.25 15.35
CA ALA A 75 -9.02 22.96 16.62
C ALA A 75 -8.96 24.47 16.36
N ASP A 76 -10.08 25.04 15.91
CA ASP A 76 -10.40 26.48 16.02
C ASP A 76 -11.90 26.62 16.32
#